data_AF-A0A7S8MZM0-F1
#
_entry.id   AF-A0A7S8MZM0-F1
#
_cell.length_a   1.000
_cell.length_b   1.000
_cell.length_c   1.000
_cell.angle_alpha   90.00
_cell.angle_beta   90.00
_cell.angle_gamma   90.00
#
_symmetry.space_group_name_H-M   'P 1'
#
loop_
_entity.id
_entity.type
_entity.pdbx_description
1 polymer ?
#
loop_
_entity_poly.entity_id
_entity_poly.type
_entity_poly.pdbx_seq_one_letter_code
_entity_poly.pdbx_strand_id
1 'polypeptide(L)'
;MIAPAERIEAARSAALDALTRATAGQSLCTLGRERLDAAKYHEGAVAALSDARRALRRGAPPPTPEDWGAGSAETRAQVSASWRAYLVGGRDALTAVYRSTLEDEQGARS
;
A
#
# COMPACT_ATOMS: atom_id res chain seq x y z
N MET A 1 6.41 19.33 -10.54
CA MET A 1 5.61 18.67 -9.50
C MET A 1 4.83 17.55 -10.15
N ILE A 2 4.99 16.31 -9.68
CA ILE A 2 4.21 15.15 -10.16
C ILE A 2 2.85 15.19 -9.48
N ALA A 3 1.76 15.02 -10.24
CA ALA A 3 0.41 15.10 -9.70
C ALA A 3 0.17 13.97 -8.67
N PRO A 4 -0.67 14.16 -7.64
CA PRO A 4 -0.94 13.12 -6.63
C PRO A 4 -1.39 11.78 -7.24
N ALA A 5 -2.18 11.83 -8.32
CA ALA A 5 -2.62 10.64 -9.05
C ALA A 5 -1.46 9.88 -9.73
N GLU A 6 -0.48 10.61 -10.28
CA GLU A 6 0.69 10.03 -10.93
C GLU A 6 1.62 9.39 -9.89
N ARG A 7 1.81 10.01 -8.72
CA ARG A 7 2.58 9.43 -7.60
C ARG A 7 1.95 8.13 -7.10
N ILE A 8 0.63 8.14 -6.91
CA ILE A 8 -0.11 6.94 -6.48
C ILE A 8 0.02 5.83 -7.53
N GLU A 9 -0.11 6.13 -8.82
CA GLU A 9 0.03 5.09 -9.85
C GLU A 9 1.46 4.55 -9.94
N ALA A 10 2.48 5.41 -9.86
CA ALA A 10 3.87 4.99 -9.84
C ALA A 10 4.17 4.07 -8.64
N ALA A 11 3.74 4.46 -7.43
CA ALA A 11 3.87 3.64 -6.24
C ALA A 11 3.11 2.30 -6.39
N ARG A 12 1.93 2.32 -7.00
CA ARG A 12 1.10 1.12 -7.19
C ARG A 12 1.75 0.15 -8.16
N SER A 13 2.35 0.66 -9.24
CA SER A 13 3.10 -0.15 -10.20
C SER A 13 4.32 -0.79 -9.53
N ALA A 14 5.09 -0.02 -8.76
CA ALA A 14 6.25 -0.55 -8.03
C ALA A 14 5.85 -1.64 -7.02
N ALA A 15 4.72 -1.48 -6.33
CA ALA A 15 4.20 -2.47 -5.40
C ALA A 15 3.75 -3.77 -6.11
N LEU A 16 3.14 -3.66 -7.30
CA LEU A 16 2.80 -4.83 -8.13
C LEU A 16 4.05 -5.59 -8.59
N ASP A 17 5.09 -4.88 -9.00
CA ASP A 17 6.35 -5.50 -9.41
C ASP A 17 7.02 -6.22 -8.23
N ALA A 18 6.99 -5.60 -7.04
CA ALA A 18 7.51 -6.21 -5.82
C ALA A 18 6.71 -7.45 -5.40
N LEU A 19 5.38 -7.41 -5.50
CA LEU A 19 4.52 -8.57 -5.27
C LEU A 19 4.87 -9.72 -6.21
N THR A 20 5.02 -9.43 -7.51
CA THR A 20 5.37 -10.43 -8.53
C THR A 20 6.72 -11.08 -8.23
N ARG A 21 7.71 -10.30 -7.78
CA ARG A 21 9.01 -10.82 -7.35
C ARG A 21 8.91 -11.67 -6.08
N ALA A 22 8.15 -11.24 -5.08
CA ALA A 22 7.99 -11.98 -3.81
C ALA A 22 7.32 -13.35 -4.02
N THR A 23 6.34 -13.41 -4.92
CA THR A 23 5.69 -14.67 -5.28
C THR A 23 6.53 -15.53 -6.23
N ALA A 24 7.52 -14.95 -6.92
CA ALA A 24 8.25 -15.58 -8.02
C ALA A 24 7.32 -16.23 -9.06
N GLY A 25 6.15 -15.61 -9.31
CA GLY A 25 5.12 -16.13 -10.21
C GLY A 25 4.30 -17.30 -9.65
N GLN A 26 4.52 -17.72 -8.41
CA GLN A 26 3.76 -18.78 -7.77
C GLN A 26 2.47 -18.26 -7.13
N SER A 27 1.48 -19.14 -6.94
CA SER A 27 0.30 -18.81 -6.15
C SER A 27 0.66 -18.64 -4.68
N LEU A 28 0.02 -17.69 -3.99
CA LEU A 28 0.18 -17.47 -2.55
C LEU A 28 -0.03 -18.77 -1.74
N CYS A 29 -0.93 -19.64 -2.19
CA CYS A 29 -1.22 -20.92 -1.53
C CYS A 29 -0.06 -21.93 -1.54
N THR A 30 0.98 -21.68 -2.35
CA THR A 30 2.13 -22.57 -2.53
C THR A 30 3.42 -22.03 -1.89
N LEU A 31 3.35 -20.84 -1.28
CA LEU A 31 4.52 -20.19 -0.69
C LEU A 31 4.79 -20.71 0.73
N GLY A 32 6.08 -20.90 1.04
CA GLY A 32 6.53 -21.04 2.43
C GLY A 32 6.30 -19.76 3.24
N ARG A 33 6.25 -19.90 4.57
CA ARG A 33 5.76 -18.87 5.50
C ARG A 33 6.40 -17.48 5.33
N GLU A 34 7.72 -17.40 5.18
CA GLU A 34 8.44 -16.12 5.02
C GLU A 34 8.10 -15.43 3.68
N ARG A 35 8.06 -16.20 2.59
CA ARG A 35 7.67 -15.68 1.26
C ARG A 35 6.20 -15.30 1.22
N LEU A 36 5.35 -15.98 1.99
CA LEU A 36 3.94 -15.65 2.13
C LEU A 36 3.73 -14.30 2.83
N ASP A 37 4.47 -14.02 3.92
CA ASP A 37 4.34 -12.75 4.63
C ASP A 37 4.88 -11.57 3.80
N ALA A 38 6.00 -11.74 3.10
CA ALA A 38 6.51 -10.73 2.15
C ALA A 38 5.54 -10.47 1.00
N ALA A 39 4.92 -11.52 0.44
CA ALA A 39 3.90 -11.36 -0.59
C ALA A 39 2.66 -10.65 -0.04
N LYS A 40 2.20 -10.99 1.16
CA LYS A 40 1.05 -10.35 1.81
C LYS A 40 1.30 -8.88 2.12
N TYR A 41 2.53 -8.51 2.48
CA TYR A 41 2.94 -7.12 2.62
C TYR A 41 2.75 -6.34 1.31
N HIS A 42 3.28 -6.83 0.19
CA HIS A 42 3.12 -6.15 -1.10
C HIS A 42 1.67 -6.18 -1.61
N GLU A 43 0.90 -7.22 -1.30
CA GLU A 43 -0.54 -7.27 -1.58
C GLU A 43 -1.29 -6.14 -0.86
N GLY A 44 -0.96 -5.89 0.41
CA GLY A 44 -1.48 -4.78 1.19
C GLY A 44 -1.14 -3.42 0.59
N ALA A 45 0.12 -3.22 0.18
CA ALA A 45 0.56 -2.01 -0.50
C ALA A 45 -0.26 -1.74 -1.79
N VAL A 46 -0.43 -2.76 -2.63
CA VAL A 46 -1.22 -2.65 -3.87
C VAL A 46 -2.68 -2.31 -3.57
N ALA A 47 -3.28 -2.94 -2.56
CA ALA A 47 -4.67 -2.70 -2.18
C ALA A 47 -4.88 -1.26 -1.69
N ALA A 48 -4.04 -0.78 -0.77
CA ALA A 48 -4.13 0.58 -0.23
C ALA A 48 -4.00 1.65 -1.32
N LEU A 49 -3.02 1.50 -2.21
CA LEU A 49 -2.80 2.42 -3.32
C LEU A 49 -3.93 2.34 -4.36
N SER A 50 -4.56 1.18 -4.54
CA SER A 50 -5.73 1.04 -5.42
C SER A 50 -6.96 1.75 -4.86
N ASP A 51 -7.16 1.72 -3.55
CA ASP A 51 -8.21 2.47 -2.86
C ASP A 51 -7.97 3.99 -2.94
N ALA A 52 -6.74 4.44 -2.67
CA ALA A 52 -6.34 5.84 -2.86
C ALA A 52 -6.59 6.33 -4.29
N ARG A 53 -6.17 5.54 -5.29
CA ARG A 53 -6.43 5.83 -6.71
C ARG A 53 -7.93 5.92 -7.00
N ARG A 54 -8.74 5.05 -6.40
CA ARG A 54 -10.19 5.04 -6.57
C ARG A 54 -10.85 6.28 -5.94
N ALA A 55 -10.38 6.70 -4.76
CA ALA A 55 -10.86 7.92 -4.10
C ALA A 55 -10.60 9.15 -4.97
N LEU A 56 -9.37 9.31 -5.49
CA LEU A 56 -9.04 10.41 -6.40
C LEU A 56 -9.92 10.44 -7.65
N ARG A 57 -10.17 9.28 -8.29
CA ARG A 57 -11.09 9.20 -9.45
C ARG A 57 -12.52 9.61 -9.13
N ARG A 58 -12.92 9.53 -7.86
CA ARG A 58 -14.25 9.92 -7.37
C ARG A 58 -14.29 11.36 -6.83
N GLY A 59 -13.17 12.10 -6.88
CA GLY A 59 -13.07 13.41 -6.25
C GLY A 59 -13.11 13.37 -4.72
N ALA A 60 -12.83 12.21 -4.12
CA ALA A 60 -12.76 12.03 -2.68
C ALA A 60 -11.30 12.04 -2.20
N PRO A 61 -11.03 12.45 -0.95
CA PRO A 61 -9.70 12.35 -0.38
C PRO A 61 -9.24 10.88 -0.31
N PRO A 62 -7.96 10.58 -0.62
CA PRO A 62 -7.37 9.27 -0.35
C PRO A 62 -7.47 8.90 1.14
N PRO A 63 -7.49 7.59 1.47
CA PRO A 63 -7.42 7.16 2.87
C PRO A 63 -6.06 7.53 3.46
N THR A 64 -6.04 7.95 4.73
CA THR A 64 -4.82 8.13 5.50
C THR A 64 -4.18 6.77 5.81
N PRO A 65 -2.87 6.71 6.09
CA PRO A 65 -2.23 5.48 6.57
C PRO A 65 -2.92 4.93 7.82
N GLU A 66 -3.31 5.78 8.77
CA GLU A 66 -3.89 5.37 10.04
C GLU A 66 -5.28 4.75 9.84
N ASP A 67 -6.12 5.38 9.00
CA ASP A 67 -7.50 4.95 8.77
C ASP A 67 -7.60 3.74 7.85
N TRP A 68 -6.58 3.50 7.01
CA TRP A 68 -6.63 2.41 6.04
C TRP A 68 -6.58 1.04 6.75
N GLY A 69 -7.62 0.24 6.52
CA GLY A 69 -7.78 -1.08 7.12
C GLY A 69 -8.38 -1.07 8.54
N ALA A 70 -8.78 0.10 9.05
CA ALA A 70 -9.45 0.21 10.34
C ALA A 70 -10.67 -0.72 10.44
N GLY A 71 -10.83 -1.37 11.59
CA GLY A 71 -11.89 -2.35 11.81
C GLY A 71 -11.53 -3.74 11.29
N SER A 72 -12.08 -4.16 10.14
CA SER A 72 -12.07 -5.59 9.77
C SER A 72 -10.69 -6.17 9.46
N ALA A 73 -9.76 -5.38 8.91
CA ALA A 73 -8.40 -5.86 8.69
C ALA A 73 -7.59 -5.83 9.99
N GLU A 74 -7.77 -4.82 10.84
CA GLU A 74 -7.18 -4.77 12.20
C GLU A 74 -7.60 -5.94 13.08
N THR A 75 -8.89 -6.28 13.11
CA THR A 75 -9.37 -7.46 13.84
C THR A 75 -8.70 -8.74 13.35
N ARG A 76 -8.54 -8.91 12.03
CA ARG A 76 -7.87 -10.10 11.46
C ARG A 76 -6.36 -10.11 11.73
N ALA A 77 -5.73 -8.94 11.78
CA ALA A 77 -4.32 -8.79 12.08
C ALA A 77 -3.98 -9.18 13.54
N GLN A 78 -4.93 -9.11 14.47
CA GLN A 78 -4.70 -9.61 15.83
C GLN A 78 -4.39 -11.11 15.86
N VAL A 79 -4.99 -11.89 14.95
CA VAL A 79 -4.91 -13.36 14.95
C VAL A 79 -4.09 -13.95 13.80
N SER A 80 -3.61 -13.13 12.85
CA SER A 80 -2.89 -13.63 11.67
C SER A 80 -1.69 -12.76 11.30
N ALA A 81 -0.51 -13.40 11.22
CA ALA A 81 0.74 -12.77 10.78
C ALA A 81 0.62 -12.22 9.36
N SER A 82 -0.03 -12.96 8.47
CA SER A 82 -0.25 -12.53 7.09
C SER A 82 -1.20 -11.33 6.99
N TRP A 83 -2.21 -11.22 7.86
CA TRP A 83 -3.03 -10.00 7.95
C TRP A 83 -2.28 -8.83 8.57
N ARG A 84 -1.37 -9.06 9.51
CA ARG A 84 -0.45 -8.01 9.99
C ARG A 84 0.44 -7.50 8.87
N ALA A 85 1.10 -8.40 8.13
CA ALA A 85 1.95 -8.04 7.00
C ALA A 85 1.17 -7.22 5.97
N TYR A 86 -0.05 -7.66 5.62
CA TYR A 86 -0.96 -6.94 4.73
C TYR A 86 -1.29 -5.52 5.22
N LEU A 87 -1.65 -5.35 6.50
CA LEU A 87 -1.91 -4.02 7.04
C LEU A 87 -0.68 -3.13 7.00
N VAL A 88 0.47 -3.63 7.49
CA VAL A 88 1.72 -2.86 7.52
C VAL A 88 2.10 -2.41 6.12
N GLY A 89 2.05 -3.29 5.12
CA GLY A 89 2.41 -2.94 3.75
C GLY A 89 1.52 -1.86 3.13
N GLY A 90 0.21 -1.88 3.41
CA GLY A 90 -0.67 -0.81 2.95
C GLY A 90 -0.42 0.53 3.64
N ARG A 91 -0.20 0.53 4.96
CA ARG A 91 0.09 1.75 5.74
C ARG A 91 1.43 2.37 5.35
N ASP A 92 2.46 1.56 5.16
CA ASP A 92 3.79 2.02 4.72
C ASP A 92 3.71 2.67 3.33
N ALA A 93 2.99 2.03 2.40
CA ALA A 93 2.82 2.54 1.05
C ALA A 93 2.10 3.89 1.01
N LEU A 94 1.03 4.05 1.80
CA LEU A 94 0.36 5.34 1.94
C LEU A 94 1.30 6.38 2.58
N THR A 95 1.97 6.03 3.68
CA THR A 95 2.91 6.93 4.37
C THR A 95 3.97 7.49 3.41
N ALA A 96 4.53 6.65 2.53
CA ALA A 96 5.52 7.07 1.55
C ALA A 96 4.95 8.09 0.55
N VAL A 97 3.73 7.87 0.05
CA VAL A 97 3.04 8.81 -0.86
C VAL A 97 2.77 10.15 -0.16
N TYR A 98 2.23 10.12 1.06
CA TYR A 98 1.94 11.33 1.84
C TYR A 98 3.21 12.14 2.13
N ARG A 99 4.30 11.49 2.58
CA ARG A 99 5.59 12.15 2.81
C ARG A 99 6.11 12.85 1.56
N SER A 100 6.09 12.16 0.42
CA SER A 100 6.56 12.72 -0.85
C SER A 100 5.72 13.93 -1.33
N THR A 101 4.47 14.04 -0.87
CA THR A 101 3.59 15.17 -1.19
C THR A 101 3.91 16.37 -0.30
N LEU A 102 4.15 16.15 1.00
CA LEU A 102 4.51 17.21 1.94
C LEU A 102 5.88 17.84 1.62
N GLU A 103 6.86 17.03 1.21
CA GLU A 103 8.20 17.52 0.84
C GLU A 103 8.15 18.45 -0.38
N ASP A 104 7.30 18.14 -1.37
CA ASP A 104 7.03 18.98 -2.54
C ASP A 104 6.40 20.33 -2.14
N GLU A 105 5.45 20.33 -1.20
CA GLU A 105 4.77 21.55 -0.73
C GLU A 105 5.71 22.46 0.08
N GLN A 106 6.63 21.88 0.87
CA GLN A 106 7.62 22.64 1.63
C GLN A 106 8.67 23.28 0.71
N GLY A 107 9.12 22.56 -0.31
CA GLY A 107 10.08 23.05 -1.31
C GLY A 107 9.53 24.16 -2.20
N ALA A 108 8.22 24.15 -2.49
CA ALA A 108 7.56 25.20 -3.28
C ALA A 108 7.35 26.52 -2.52
N ARG A 109 7.50 26.53 -1.18
CA ARG A 109 7.29 27.70 -0.31
C ARG A 109 8.59 28.38 0.15
N SER A 110 9.75 27.83 -0.20
CA SER A 110 11.08 28.35 0.13
C SER A 110 11.68 29.12 -1.06
#